data_AF-A0A8S0FE17-F1
#
_entry.id   AF-A0A8S0FE17-F1
#
_cell.length_a   1.000
_cell.length_b   1.000
_cell.length_c   1.000
_cell.angle_alpha   90.00
_cell.angle_beta   90.00
_cell.angle_gamma   90.00
#
_symmetry.space_group_name_H-M   'P 1'
#
loop_
_entity.id
_entity.type
_entity.pdbx_description
1 polymer ?
#
loop_
_entity_poly.entity_id
_entity_poly.type
_entity_poly.pdbx_seq_one_letter_code
_entity_poly.pdbx_strand_id
1 'polypeptide(L)'
;MVGTILGIFLGVIAGYDFKKVLLLGISIGGVMFILPRMVRILMEGLLPLSEAIKKYLNAKYPDRDDLYIGLDIAVAVGNPAIISTALLLTPISVFIAFVLPGNEVLPLGDLANLAVMASMIALASRGNIFRTVLAAIPVIIADLWIATKIAPFITGMAKDVNFKCHFANPAR
;
A
#
# COMPACT_ATOMS: atom_id res chain seq x y z
N MET A 1 -4.79 15.11 1.19
CA MET A 1 -4.52 15.97 2.38
C MET A 1 -3.44 15.35 3.26
N VAL A 2 -3.58 14.11 3.74
CA VAL A 2 -2.56 13.43 4.58
C VAL A 2 -1.17 13.42 3.91
N GLY A 3 -1.08 13.06 2.62
CA GLY A 3 0.19 13.06 1.89
C GLY A 3 0.83 14.45 1.72
N THR A 4 0.02 15.51 1.62
CA THR A 4 0.51 16.89 1.51
C THR A 4 1.09 17.37 2.84
N ILE A 5 0.42 17.06 3.96
CA ILE A 5 0.88 17.39 5.30
C ILE A 5 2.18 16.65 5.61
N LEU A 6 2.25 15.35 5.27
CA LEU A 6 3.46 14.55 5.42
C LEU A 6 4.62 15.08 4.56
N GLY A 7 4.37 15.44 3.31
CA GLY A 7 5.40 15.99 2.44
C GLY A 7 5.93 17.35 2.92
N ILE A 8 5.07 18.23 3.43
CA ILE A 8 5.51 19.50 4.03
C ILE A 8 6.36 19.22 5.28
N PHE A 9 5.91 18.33 6.16
CA PHE A 9 6.64 17.98 7.38
C PHE A 9 8.03 17.38 7.07
N LEU A 10 8.11 16.44 6.12
CA LEU A 10 9.36 15.86 5.66
C LEU A 10 10.28 16.89 5.01
N GLY A 11 9.75 17.80 4.20
CA GLY A 11 10.53 18.86 3.56
C GLY A 11 11.16 19.83 4.55
N VAL A 12 10.47 20.15 5.65
CA VAL A 12 11.00 21.00 6.73
C VAL A 12 12.13 20.28 7.48
N ILE A 13 11.96 19.00 7.81
CA ILE A 13 12.99 18.19 8.49
C ILE A 13 14.22 18.00 7.60
N ALA A 14 14.03 17.86 6.28
CA ALA A 14 15.11 17.73 5.31
C ALA A 14 15.88 19.05 5.05
N GLY A 15 15.46 20.18 5.62
CA GLY A 15 16.13 21.48 5.45
C GLY A 15 16.00 22.05 4.03
N TYR A 16 14.96 21.68 3.27
CA TYR A 16 14.75 22.20 1.93
C TYR A 16 14.21 23.65 1.95
N ASP A 17 14.51 24.42 0.89
CA ASP A 17 13.93 25.75 0.68
C ASP A 17 12.40 25.74 0.70
N PHE A 18 11.78 26.84 1.15
CA PHE A 18 10.32 26.98 1.22
C PHE A 18 9.59 26.57 -0.06
N LYS A 19 10.14 26.95 -1.23
CA LYS A 19 9.59 26.56 -2.54
C LYS A 19 9.67 25.05 -2.80
N LYS A 20 10.76 24.41 -2.41
CA LYS A 20 10.97 22.95 -2.56
C LYS A 20 10.11 22.16 -1.59
N VAL A 21 9.92 22.64 -0.35
CA VAL A 21 9.01 22.03 0.64
C VAL A 21 7.57 22.01 0.13
N LEU A 22 7.08 23.15 -0.38
CA LEU A 22 5.75 23.25 -0.99
C LEU A 22 5.61 22.32 -2.20
N LEU A 23 6.62 22.27 -3.07
CA LEU A 23 6.61 21.39 -4.24
C LEU A 23 6.56 19.91 -3.81
N LEU A 24 7.38 19.51 -2.83
CA LEU A 24 7.43 18.15 -2.29
C LEU A 24 6.07 17.74 -1.69
N GLY A 25 5.45 18.63 -0.90
CA GLY A 25 4.11 18.44 -0.36
C GLY A 25 3.05 18.21 -1.43
N ILE A 26 3.05 19.02 -2.49
CA ILE A 26 2.10 18.88 -3.61
C ILE A 26 2.35 17.58 -4.37
N SER A 27 3.61 17.25 -4.69
CA SER A 27 3.96 16.03 -5.43
C SER A 27 3.58 14.75 -4.66
N ILE A 28 3.97 14.65 -3.39
CA ILE A 28 3.63 13.48 -2.55
C ILE A 28 2.11 13.40 -2.34
N GLY A 29 1.46 14.53 -2.08
CA GLY A 29 0.01 14.61 -1.94
C GLY A 29 -0.74 14.16 -3.20
N GLY A 30 -0.22 14.54 -4.38
CA GLY A 30 -0.76 14.13 -5.67
C GLY A 30 -0.61 12.64 -5.92
N VAL A 31 0.59 12.08 -5.71
CA VAL A 31 0.86 10.64 -5.89
C VAL A 31 -0.01 9.80 -4.95
N MET A 32 -0.11 10.18 -3.68
CA MET A 32 -0.95 9.49 -2.69
C MET A 32 -2.47 9.61 -2.96
N PHE A 33 -2.89 10.57 -3.80
CA PHE A 33 -4.28 10.65 -4.26
C PHE A 33 -4.50 9.83 -5.53
N ILE A 34 -3.56 9.90 -6.47
CA ILE A 34 -3.68 9.28 -7.81
C ILE A 34 -3.50 7.77 -7.73
N LEU A 35 -2.47 7.26 -7.04
CA LEU A 35 -2.18 5.82 -7.01
C LEU A 35 -3.37 4.99 -6.49
N PRO A 36 -3.99 5.31 -5.32
CA PRO A 36 -5.13 4.53 -4.84
C PRO A 36 -6.36 4.65 -5.75
N ARG A 37 -6.54 5.80 -6.40
CA ARG A 37 -7.66 6.02 -7.31
C ARG A 37 -7.53 5.19 -8.59
N MET A 38 -6.33 5.07 -9.14
CA MET A 38 -6.07 4.20 -10.30
C MET A 38 -6.35 2.73 -9.97
N VAL A 39 -5.90 2.26 -8.80
CA VAL A 39 -6.18 0.87 -8.35
C VAL A 39 -7.68 0.64 -8.20
N ARG A 40 -8.42 1.60 -7.62
CA ARG A 40 -9.87 1.48 -7.47
C ARG A 40 -10.61 1.38 -8.82
N ILE A 41 -10.22 2.20 -9.80
CA ILE A 41 -10.83 2.16 -11.14
C ILE A 41 -10.56 0.81 -11.82
N LEU A 42 -9.31 0.32 -11.74
CA LEU A 42 -8.95 -1.01 -12.23
C LEU A 42 -9.82 -2.09 -11.57
N MET A 43 -10.04 -1.95 -10.26
CA MET A 43 -10.86 -2.91 -9.53
C MET A 43 -12.32 -2.89 -9.93
N GLU A 44 -12.93 -1.71 -10.04
CA GLU A 44 -14.31 -1.55 -10.49
C GLU A 44 -14.52 -2.17 -11.89
N GLY A 45 -13.49 -2.15 -12.76
CA GLY A 45 -13.52 -2.84 -14.06
C GLY A 45 -13.37 -4.36 -13.99
N LEU A 46 -12.59 -4.89 -13.04
CA LEU A 46 -12.33 -6.33 -12.90
C LEU A 46 -13.39 -7.08 -12.08
N LEU A 47 -14.12 -6.39 -11.20
CA LEU A 47 -15.22 -6.94 -10.41
C LEU A 47 -16.29 -7.64 -11.27
N PRO A 48 -16.90 -7.01 -12.30
CA PRO A 48 -17.95 -7.64 -13.09
C PRO A 48 -17.46 -8.86 -13.87
N LEU A 49 -16.21 -8.84 -14.35
CA LEU A 49 -15.59 -9.99 -15.00
C LEU A 49 -15.48 -11.18 -14.03
N SER A 50 -15.06 -10.91 -12.81
CA SER A 50 -14.89 -11.92 -11.77
C SER A 50 -16.22 -12.54 -11.34
N GLU A 51 -17.29 -11.74 -11.27
CA GLU A 51 -18.65 -12.23 -11.02
C GLU A 51 -19.20 -13.07 -12.19
N ALA A 52 -18.95 -12.67 -13.43
CA ALA A 52 -19.34 -13.43 -14.61
C ALA A 52 -18.66 -14.80 -14.66
N ILE A 53 -17.35 -14.86 -14.35
CA ILE A 53 -16.59 -16.12 -14.29
C ILE A 53 -17.14 -17.04 -13.19
N LYS A 54 -17.42 -16.49 -11.99
CA LYS A 54 -18.07 -17.26 -10.91
C LYS A 54 -19.42 -17.84 -11.35
N LYS A 55 -20.26 -17.02 -11.98
CA LYS A 55 -21.58 -17.47 -12.46
C LYS A 55 -21.47 -18.54 -13.54
N TYR A 56 -20.51 -18.41 -14.46
CA TYR A 56 -20.23 -19.41 -15.49
C TYR A 56 -19.76 -20.75 -14.89
N LEU A 57 -18.82 -20.71 -13.94
CA LEU A 57 -18.31 -21.91 -13.27
C LEU A 57 -19.39 -22.60 -12.44
N ASN A 58 -20.19 -21.84 -11.69
CA ASN A 58 -21.32 -22.38 -10.92
C ASN A 58 -22.39 -23.01 -11.83
N ALA A 59 -22.67 -22.41 -13.00
CA ALA A 59 -23.61 -22.99 -13.97
C ALA A 59 -23.07 -24.24 -14.67
N LYS A 60 -21.74 -24.34 -14.84
CA LYS A 60 -21.09 -25.49 -15.49
C LYS A 60 -20.89 -26.68 -14.56
N TYR A 61 -20.77 -26.44 -13.26
CA TYR A 61 -20.58 -27.48 -12.23
C TYR A 61 -21.60 -27.35 -11.09
N PRO A 62 -22.91 -27.53 -11.36
CA PRO A 62 -23.97 -27.37 -10.36
C PRO A 62 -23.99 -28.47 -9.28
N ASP A 63 -23.46 -29.66 -9.55
CA ASP A 63 -23.49 -30.83 -8.64
C ASP A 63 -22.27 -30.92 -7.69
N ARG A 64 -21.46 -29.86 -7.58
CA ARG A 64 -20.29 -29.81 -6.68
C ARG A 64 -20.43 -28.71 -5.64
N ASP A 65 -20.97 -29.08 -4.48
CA ASP A 65 -21.09 -28.21 -3.30
C ASP A 65 -19.72 -27.84 -2.67
N ASP A 66 -18.65 -28.52 -3.07
CA ASP A 66 -17.27 -28.34 -2.63
C ASP A 66 -16.43 -27.45 -3.57
N LEU A 67 -17.06 -26.70 -4.47
CA LEU A 67 -16.36 -25.86 -5.45
C LEU A 67 -15.81 -24.57 -4.82
N TYR A 68 -14.61 -24.66 -4.23
CA TYR A 68 -13.84 -23.50 -3.76
C TYR A 68 -13.12 -22.80 -4.91
N ILE A 69 -13.76 -21.81 -5.53
CA ILE A 69 -13.14 -20.98 -6.58
C ILE A 69 -12.21 -19.96 -5.91
N GLY A 70 -10.90 -20.23 -5.99
CA GLY A 70 -9.88 -19.27 -5.64
C GLY A 70 -9.99 -18.03 -6.53
N LEU A 71 -10.28 -16.89 -5.92
CA LEU A 71 -10.46 -15.62 -6.60
C LEU A 71 -9.30 -14.69 -6.25
N ASP A 72 -8.83 -13.92 -7.23
CA ASP A 72 -7.84 -12.88 -6.98
C ASP A 72 -8.34 -11.96 -5.86
N ILE A 73 -7.45 -11.66 -4.92
CA ILE A 73 -7.71 -10.81 -3.78
C ILE A 73 -8.15 -9.40 -4.18
N ALA A 74 -7.74 -8.98 -5.39
CA ALA A 74 -8.28 -7.84 -6.12
C ALA A 74 -9.79 -7.72 -5.89
N VAL A 75 -10.55 -8.80 -6.14
CA VAL A 75 -12.02 -8.79 -6.07
C VAL A 75 -12.56 -8.61 -4.66
N ALA A 76 -11.79 -9.01 -3.64
CA ALA A 76 -12.17 -8.82 -2.25
C ALA A 76 -11.96 -7.37 -1.77
N VAL A 77 -11.10 -6.58 -2.43
CA VAL A 77 -10.80 -5.19 -2.06
C VAL A 77 -12.03 -4.29 -2.12
N GLY A 78 -13.07 -4.67 -2.88
CA GLY A 78 -14.35 -3.95 -2.92
C GLY A 78 -15.16 -4.01 -1.61
N ASN A 79 -14.82 -4.88 -0.66
CA ASN A 79 -15.54 -5.00 0.60
C ASN A 79 -15.33 -3.73 1.47
N PRO A 80 -16.41 -3.08 1.95
CA PRO A 80 -16.32 -1.90 2.81
C PRO A 80 -15.42 -2.11 4.03
N ALA A 81 -15.42 -3.30 4.65
CA ALA A 81 -14.57 -3.60 5.81
C ALA A 81 -13.07 -3.49 5.48
N ILE A 82 -12.68 -3.92 4.28
CA ILE A 82 -11.28 -3.87 3.82
C ILE A 82 -10.88 -2.43 3.54
N ILE A 83 -11.74 -1.68 2.83
CA ILE A 83 -11.50 -0.27 2.52
C ILE A 83 -11.38 0.56 3.80
N SER A 84 -12.28 0.34 4.77
CA SER A 84 -12.24 1.00 6.07
C SER A 84 -10.98 0.64 6.86
N THR A 85 -10.55 -0.63 6.83
CA THR A 85 -9.33 -1.07 7.50
C THR A 85 -8.08 -0.45 6.86
N ALA A 86 -8.00 -0.43 5.53
CA ALA A 86 -6.89 0.19 4.81
C ALA A 86 -6.79 1.70 5.11
N LEU A 87 -7.94 2.39 5.17
CA LEU A 87 -8.00 3.80 5.51
C LEU A 87 -7.52 4.07 6.95
N LEU A 88 -7.87 3.21 7.90
CA LEU A 88 -7.40 3.28 9.29
C LEU A 88 -5.92 2.95 9.42
N LEU A 89 -5.43 1.95 8.68
CA LEU A 89 -4.02 1.54 8.69
C LEU A 89 -3.10 2.57 8.03
N THR A 90 -3.61 3.39 7.12
CA THR A 90 -2.82 4.43 6.44
C THR A 90 -2.10 5.36 7.44
N PRO A 91 -2.78 6.09 8.34
CA PRO A 91 -2.10 6.94 9.33
C PRO A 91 -1.28 6.14 10.35
N ILE A 92 -1.74 4.94 10.72
CA ILE A 92 -1.06 4.07 11.70
C ILE A 92 0.30 3.60 11.15
N SER A 93 0.35 3.16 9.89
CA SER A 93 1.58 2.68 9.24
C SER A 93 2.64 3.77 9.14
N VAL A 94 2.23 5.00 8.81
CA VAL A 94 3.12 6.16 8.79
C VAL A 94 3.65 6.44 10.18
N PHE A 95 2.80 6.41 11.21
CA PHE A 95 3.23 6.61 12.59
C PHE A 95 4.23 5.53 13.04
N ILE A 96 3.96 4.26 12.72
CA ILE A 96 4.88 3.15 13.00
C ILE A 96 6.23 3.38 12.30
N ALA A 97 6.23 3.82 11.04
CA ALA A 97 7.47 4.05 10.30
C ALA A 97 8.38 5.11 10.95
N PHE A 98 7.83 6.09 11.67
CA PHE A 98 8.62 7.09 12.41
C PHE A 98 9.11 6.59 13.78
N VAL A 99 8.33 5.76 14.47
CA VAL A 99 8.66 5.26 15.81
C VAL A 99 9.57 4.03 15.75
N LEU A 100 9.56 3.28 14.65
CA LEU A 100 10.26 2.02 14.53
C LEU A 100 11.79 2.22 14.49
N PRO A 101 12.54 1.64 15.44
CA PRO A 101 14.00 1.78 15.48
C PRO A 101 14.64 1.02 14.31
N GLY A 102 15.60 1.68 13.63
CA GLY A 102 16.34 1.10 12.51
C GLY A 102 15.55 1.02 11.20
N ASN A 103 14.43 1.73 11.07
CA ASN A 103 13.72 1.90 9.81
C ASN A 103 14.30 3.08 9.02
N GLU A 104 14.68 2.83 7.77
CA GLU A 104 15.18 3.88 6.86
C GLU A 104 14.20 4.16 5.70
N VAL A 105 13.09 3.42 5.64
CA VAL A 105 12.12 3.49 4.53
C VAL A 105 10.82 4.16 4.99
N LEU A 106 10.39 5.18 4.26
CA LEU A 106 9.08 5.78 4.44
C LEU A 106 8.06 5.10 3.52
N PRO A 107 6.98 4.50 4.05
CA PRO A 107 5.98 3.82 3.25
C PRO A 107 5.03 4.87 2.64
N LEU A 108 5.50 5.72 1.72
CA LEU A 108 4.64 6.71 1.06
C LEU A 108 3.95 6.11 -0.16
N GLY A 109 4.69 5.33 -0.96
CA GLY A 109 4.17 4.62 -2.14
C GLY A 109 3.39 3.35 -1.78
N ASP A 110 3.76 2.71 -0.67
CA ASP A 110 3.16 1.43 -0.27
C ASP A 110 1.78 1.57 0.39
N LEU A 111 1.33 2.81 0.68
CA LEU A 111 0.01 3.07 1.28
C LEU A 111 -1.15 2.60 0.38
N ALA A 112 -0.96 2.57 -0.94
CA ALA A 112 -1.93 2.00 -1.87
C ALA A 112 -2.02 0.47 -1.75
N ASN A 113 -0.93 -0.18 -1.37
CA ASN A 113 -0.81 -1.63 -1.25
C ASN A 113 -1.36 -2.15 0.10
N LEU A 114 -1.49 -1.28 1.11
CA LEU A 114 -2.11 -1.62 2.39
C LEU A 114 -3.52 -2.21 2.24
N ALA A 115 -4.27 -1.84 1.19
CA ALA A 115 -5.59 -2.42 0.92
C ALA A 115 -5.53 -3.91 0.54
N VAL A 116 -4.48 -4.32 -0.19
CA VAL A 116 -4.25 -5.71 -0.60
C VAL A 116 -3.74 -6.54 0.59
N MET A 117 -2.89 -5.96 1.43
CA MET A 117 -2.46 -6.63 2.65
C MET A 117 -3.62 -6.75 3.65
N ALA A 118 -4.40 -5.68 3.84
CA ALA A 118 -5.54 -5.67 4.74
C ALA A 118 -6.64 -6.63 4.28
N SER A 119 -6.84 -6.84 2.97
CA SER A 119 -7.85 -7.78 2.47
C SER A 119 -7.52 -9.22 2.87
N MET A 120 -6.25 -9.61 2.85
CA MET A 120 -5.79 -10.94 3.25
C MET A 120 -6.11 -11.21 4.73
N ILE A 121 -5.77 -10.25 5.59
CA ILE A 121 -5.98 -10.34 7.04
C ILE A 121 -7.47 -10.22 7.39
N ALA A 122 -8.23 -9.38 6.66
CA ALA A 122 -9.65 -9.20 6.87
C ALA A 122 -10.46 -10.43 6.49
N LEU A 123 -10.10 -11.10 5.39
CA LEU A 123 -10.69 -12.37 4.99
C LEU A 123 -10.44 -13.44 6.07
N ALA A 124 -9.22 -13.54 6.58
CA ALA A 124 -8.90 -14.44 7.69
C ALA A 124 -9.66 -14.07 8.98
N SER A 125 -9.88 -12.78 9.23
CA SER A 125 -10.61 -12.26 10.38
C SER A 125 -12.13 -12.22 10.20
N ARG A 126 -12.66 -12.80 9.11
CA ARG A 126 -14.10 -12.81 8.75
C ARG A 126 -14.74 -11.41 8.72
N GLY A 127 -13.99 -10.40 8.27
CA GLY A 127 -14.47 -9.02 8.15
C GLY A 127 -14.44 -8.18 9.42
N ASN A 128 -13.87 -8.69 10.53
CA ASN A 128 -13.71 -7.91 11.75
C ASN A 128 -12.57 -6.88 11.60
N ILE A 129 -12.93 -5.61 11.41
CA ILE A 129 -12.00 -4.48 11.22
C ILE A 129 -11.00 -4.38 12.39
N PHE A 130 -11.45 -4.50 13.63
CA PHE A 130 -10.60 -4.32 14.80
C PHE A 130 -9.52 -5.40 14.90
N ARG A 131 -9.90 -6.67 14.69
CA ARG A 131 -8.94 -7.79 14.65
C ARG A 131 -7.97 -7.65 13.48
N THR A 132 -8.46 -7.16 12.35
CA THR A 132 -7.65 -6.95 11.15
C THR A 132 -6.59 -5.88 11.38
N VAL A 133 -6.97 -4.74 11.98
CA VAL A 133 -6.03 -3.66 12.30
C VAL A 133 -4.96 -4.16 13.27
N LEU A 134 -5.34 -4.86 14.34
CA LEU A 134 -4.40 -5.40 15.32
C LEU A 134 -3.43 -6.41 14.71
N ALA A 135 -3.92 -7.30 13.85
CA ALA A 135 -3.08 -8.28 13.17
C ALA A 135 -2.20 -7.67 12.07
N ALA A 136 -2.60 -6.54 11.48
CA ALA A 136 -1.81 -5.84 10.46
C ALA A 136 -0.61 -5.09 11.03
N ILE A 137 -0.66 -4.63 12.29
CA ILE A 137 0.46 -3.92 12.94
C ILE A 137 1.78 -4.72 12.91
N PRO A 138 1.86 -5.97 13.39
CA PRO A 138 3.10 -6.74 13.33
C PRO A 138 3.56 -7.04 11.90
N VAL A 139 2.63 -7.17 10.95
CA VAL A 139 2.97 -7.38 9.53
C VAL A 139 3.61 -6.12 8.95
N ILE A 140 3.07 -4.92 9.23
CA ILE A 140 3.67 -3.65 8.81
C ILE A 140 5.08 -3.48 9.39
N ILE A 141 5.28 -3.85 10.66
CA ILE A 141 6.61 -3.78 11.29
C ILE A 141 7.61 -4.69 10.57
N ALA A 142 7.22 -5.94 10.30
CA ALA A 142 8.06 -6.88 9.58
C ALA A 142 8.37 -6.38 8.15
N ASP A 143 7.37 -5.84 7.46
CA ASP A 143 7.52 -5.31 6.11
C ASP A 143 8.49 -4.13 6.06
N LEU A 144 8.40 -3.17 6.99
CA LEU A 144 9.34 -2.04 7.09
C LEU A 144 10.77 -2.49 7.36
N TRP A 145 10.98 -3.51 8.20
CA TRP A 145 12.31 -4.07 8.44
C TRP A 145 12.87 -4.78 7.21
N ILE A 146 12.06 -5.58 6.52
CA ILE A 146 12.46 -6.25 5.29
C ILE A 146 12.77 -5.21 4.21
N ALA A 147 11.93 -4.20 4.03
CA ALA A 147 12.13 -3.11 3.11
C ALA A 147 13.46 -2.38 3.40
N THR A 148 13.77 -2.11 4.66
CA THR A 148 15.04 -1.49 5.05
C THR A 148 16.24 -2.39 4.70
N LYS A 149 16.14 -3.71 4.89
CA LYS A 149 17.22 -4.65 4.54
C LYS A 149 17.39 -4.82 3.02
N ILE A 150 16.31 -4.70 2.24
CA ILE A 150 16.31 -4.87 0.78
C ILE A 150 16.66 -3.56 0.05
N ALA A 151 16.44 -2.40 0.66
CA ALA A 151 16.76 -1.09 0.10
C ALA A 151 18.17 -0.98 -0.54
N PRO A 152 19.28 -1.44 0.10
CA PRO A 152 20.60 -1.39 -0.53
C PRO A 152 20.71 -2.29 -1.77
N PHE A 153 20.03 -3.44 -1.79
CA PHE A 153 20.03 -4.34 -2.93
C PHE A 153 19.31 -3.74 -4.13
N ILE A 154 18.11 -3.16 -3.91
CA ILE A 154 17.36 -2.45 -4.96
C ILE A 154 18.14 -1.25 -5.48
N THR A 155 18.79 -0.50 -4.57
CA THR A 155 19.63 0.65 -4.95
C THR A 155 20.85 0.23 -5.76
N GLY A 156 21.44 -0.94 -5.46
CA GLY A 156 22.51 -1.53 -6.26
C GLY A 156 22.06 -1.83 -7.69
N MET A 157 20.95 -2.57 -7.84
CA MET A 157 20.39 -2.87 -9.16
C MET A 157 20.02 -1.62 -9.96
N ALA A 158 19.48 -0.58 -9.29
CA ALA A 158 19.13 0.68 -9.94
C ALA A 158 20.36 1.39 -10.52
N LYS A 159 21.51 1.31 -9.84
CA LYS A 159 22.79 1.86 -10.35
C LYS A 159 23.30 1.07 -11.55
N ASP A 160 23.16 -0.26 -11.52
CA ASP A 160 23.62 -1.14 -12.61
C ASP A 160 22.86 -0.88 -13.94
N VAL A 161 21.57 -0.54 -13.85
CA VAL A 161 20.75 -0.19 -15.03
C VAL A 161 20.85 1.30 -15.42
N ASN A 162 21.83 2.05 -14.90
CA ASN A 162 22.01 3.49 -15.13
C ASN A 162 20.79 4.35 -14.77
N PHE A 163 19.99 3.92 -13.79
CA PHE A 163 18.90 4.75 -13.29
C PHE A 163 19.51 5.95 -12.57
N LYS A 164 19.19 7.18 -13.01
CA LYS A 164 19.66 8.42 -12.37
C LYS A 164 19.00 8.58 -10.99
N CYS A 165 19.58 7.97 -9.97
CA CYS A 165 19.24 8.22 -8.58
C CYS A 165 19.74 9.62 -8.19
N HIS A 166 18.88 10.64 -8.25
CA HIS A 166 19.22 12.04 -7.95
C HIS A 166 19.65 12.31 -6.49
N PHE A 167 19.60 11.29 -5.63
CA PHE A 167 19.97 11.37 -4.20
C PHE A 167 21.36 10.80 -3.89
N ALA A 168 22.09 10.29 -4.88
CA ALA A 168 23.44 9.77 -4.68
C ALA A 168 24.50 10.87 -4.89
N ASN A 169 24.53 11.89 -4.02
CA ASN A 169 25.78 12.59 -3.75
C ASN A 169 26.06 12.59 -2.24
N PRO A 170 26.75 11.58 -1.70
CA PRO A 170 27.32 11.64 -0.37
C PRO A 170 28.70 12.31 -0.48
N ALA A 171 28.74 13.61 -0.76
CA ALA A 171 29.93 14.46 -0.61
C ALA A 171 29.62 15.92 -0.99
N ARG A 172 29.02 16.66 -0.04
CA ARG A 172 29.42 17.99 0.43
C ARG A 172 28.33 18.59 1.30
#